data_AF-A0A959QQK7-F1
#
_entry.id   AF-A0A959QQK7-F1
#
_cell.length_a   1.000
_cell.length_b   1.000
_cell.length_c   1.000
_cell.angle_alpha   90.00
_cell.angle_beta   90.00
_cell.angle_gamma   90.00
#
_symmetry.space_group_name_H-M   'P 1'
#
loop_
_entity.id
_entity.type
_entity.pdbx_description
1 polymer ?
#
loop_
_entity_poly.entity_id
_entity_poly.type
_entity_poly.pdbx_seq_one_letter_code
_entity_poly.pdbx_strand_id
1 'polypeptide(L)'
;MDIKPAFRNFLVQLSVVLAFVISMLSSVTTGAQGMVRSAPDDREAFHKLLLDTLHIQTGDMVLFKSNHFASRLTQLGTFSPFSHCGMVVRDADGQLWITHATDNEYESHRLQVKDEDVPRGGVIMTRLEDSFFGNGYYPKIYLYKLDESHFPRPTPEMVNAIYQKYKHYKFEVSPIRFALASLDLDVFGYDILSLPDHPKIFCSEYQIYMLMELGLLSDPEEAPNEYTPRDITNLVCYRRFAPVMFTYRK
;
A
#
# COMPACT_ATOMS: atom_id res chain seq x y z
N MET A 1 -20.82 39.68 -6.27
CA MET A 1 -20.57 38.43 -7.01
C MET A 1 -21.10 37.33 -6.11
N ASP A 2 -22.32 36.85 -6.36
CA ASP A 2 -22.98 35.88 -5.47
C ASP A 2 -22.32 34.51 -5.61
N ILE A 3 -21.71 34.06 -4.52
CA ILE A 3 -21.15 32.73 -4.41
C ILE A 3 -22.32 31.75 -4.37
N LYS A 4 -22.39 30.85 -5.35
CA LYS A 4 -23.46 29.84 -5.44
C LYS A 4 -23.55 29.04 -4.13
N PRO A 5 -24.76 28.73 -3.62
CA PRO A 5 -24.96 27.98 -2.38
C PRO A 5 -24.16 26.68 -2.29
N ALA A 6 -23.94 26.00 -3.42
CA ALA A 6 -23.11 24.79 -3.51
C ALA A 6 -21.65 25.02 -3.08
N PHE A 7 -21.04 26.16 -3.45
CA PHE A 7 -19.66 26.48 -3.08
C PHE A 7 -19.52 26.82 -1.59
N ARG A 8 -20.55 27.43 -1.00
CA ARG A 8 -20.60 27.67 0.45
C ARG A 8 -20.65 26.36 1.23
N ASN A 9 -21.42 25.37 0.76
CA ASN A 9 -21.48 24.06 1.39
C ASN A 9 -20.15 23.31 1.28
N PHE A 10 -19.46 23.40 0.14
CA PHE A 10 -18.12 22.84 -0.04
C PHE A 10 -17.10 23.42 0.94
N LEU A 11 -17.07 24.75 1.11
CA LEU A 11 -16.14 25.40 2.07
C LEU A 11 -16.44 25.03 3.53
N VAL A 12 -17.71 24.82 3.87
CA VAL A 12 -18.10 24.34 5.21
C VAL A 12 -17.64 22.90 5.41
N GLN A 13 -17.82 22.02 4.42
CA GLN A 13 -17.31 20.65 4.49
C GLN A 13 -15.79 20.62 4.60
N LEU A 14 -15.08 21.41 3.78
CA LEU A 14 -13.62 21.51 3.83
C LEU A 14 -13.11 22.01 5.17
N SER A 15 -13.76 23.01 5.78
CA SER A 15 -13.37 23.55 7.08
C SER A 15 -13.69 22.60 8.25
N VAL A 16 -14.76 21.82 8.15
CA VAL A 16 -15.07 20.74 9.11
C VAL A 16 -14.04 19.61 8.99
N VAL A 17 -13.67 19.21 7.76
CA VAL A 17 -12.58 18.24 7.53
C VAL A 17 -11.28 18.77 8.12
N LEU A 18 -10.93 20.04 7.88
CA LEU A 18 -9.72 20.66 8.42
C LEU A 18 -9.72 20.71 9.96
N ALA A 19 -10.85 21.07 10.57
CA ALA A 19 -11.00 21.11 12.02
C ALA A 19 -11.00 19.72 12.65
N PHE A 20 -11.57 18.72 11.96
CA PHE A 20 -11.57 17.33 12.38
C PHE A 20 -10.17 16.71 12.28
N VAL A 21 -9.42 17.03 11.23
CA VAL A 21 -7.99 16.72 11.10
C VAL A 21 -7.20 17.31 12.28
N ILE A 22 -7.43 18.57 12.64
CA ILE A 22 -6.77 19.23 13.78
C ILE A 22 -7.15 18.57 15.12
N SER A 23 -8.42 18.20 15.31
CA SER A 23 -8.92 17.53 16.52
C SER A 23 -8.39 16.09 16.66
N MET A 24 -8.38 15.30 15.58
CA MET A 24 -7.90 13.92 15.54
C MET A 24 -6.38 13.79 15.77
N LEU A 25 -5.60 14.82 15.42
CA LEU A 25 -4.19 14.91 15.82
C LEU A 25 -3.99 14.89 17.35
N SER A 26 -5.06 15.10 18.12
CA SER A 26 -5.04 15.11 19.59
C SER A 26 -5.46 13.78 20.22
N SER A 27 -5.98 12.82 19.44
CA SER A 27 -6.59 11.60 20.00
C SER A 27 -6.67 10.45 19.01
N VAL A 28 -5.67 9.56 18.97
CA VAL A 28 -5.82 8.20 18.41
C VAL A 28 -4.96 7.20 19.19
N THR A 29 -5.60 6.43 20.06
CA THR A 29 -5.15 5.09 20.48
C THR A 29 -6.36 4.20 20.75
N THR A 30 -6.67 3.28 19.83
CA THR A 30 -7.33 1.99 20.12
C THR A 30 -7.16 1.08 18.91
N GLY A 31 -6.69 -0.14 19.15
CA GLY A 31 -6.14 -1.02 18.11
C GLY A 31 -6.85 -2.37 17.99
N ALA A 32 -6.74 -2.95 16.79
CA ALA A 32 -6.69 -4.40 16.64
C ALA A 32 -5.33 -4.87 17.17
N GLN A 33 -5.33 -5.76 18.17
CA GLN A 33 -4.09 -6.35 18.68
C GLN A 33 -3.57 -7.40 17.69
N GLY A 34 -2.87 -6.93 16.66
CA GLY A 34 -1.95 -7.79 15.92
C GLY A 34 -0.82 -8.25 16.84
N MET A 35 -0.28 -9.45 16.59
CA MET A 35 0.90 -9.91 17.30
C MET A 35 2.07 -8.98 16.96
N VAL A 36 2.51 -8.20 17.95
CA VAL A 36 3.62 -7.26 17.81
C VAL A 36 4.93 -8.00 17.98
N ARG A 37 5.79 -7.98 16.96
CA ARG A 37 7.16 -8.50 17.05
C ARG A 37 8.16 -7.36 16.84
N SER A 38 9.20 -7.34 17.67
CA SER A 38 10.40 -6.56 17.35
C SER A 38 11.11 -7.22 16.19
N ALA A 39 11.46 -6.44 15.17
CA ALA A 39 12.38 -6.93 14.15
C ALA A 39 13.75 -7.21 14.78
N PRO A 40 14.48 -8.25 14.35
CA PRO A 40 15.90 -8.39 14.66
C PRO A 40 16.70 -7.19 14.14
N ASP A 41 17.84 -6.92 14.80
CA ASP A 41 18.74 -5.82 14.42
C ASP A 41 19.54 -6.12 13.14
N ASP A 42 19.53 -7.38 12.68
CA ASP A 42 20.25 -7.85 11.50
C ASP A 42 19.30 -8.37 10.39
N ARG A 43 19.70 -8.12 9.14
CA ARG A 43 18.96 -8.46 7.92
C ARG A 43 18.80 -9.96 7.74
N GLU A 44 19.87 -10.73 7.96
CA GLU A 44 19.84 -12.19 7.80
C GLU A 44 18.90 -12.82 8.84
N ALA A 45 18.99 -12.38 10.09
CA ALA A 45 18.09 -12.82 11.15
C ALA A 45 16.62 -12.50 10.87
N PHE A 46 16.33 -11.31 10.31
CA PHE A 46 14.97 -10.96 9.91
C PHE A 46 14.49 -11.79 8.72
N HIS A 47 15.32 -11.96 7.69
CA HIS A 47 15.01 -12.81 6.55
C HIS A 47 14.66 -14.24 7.00
N LYS A 48 15.50 -14.81 7.87
CA LYS A 48 15.27 -16.12 8.48
C LYS A 48 13.98 -16.15 9.29
N LEU A 49 13.70 -15.13 10.09
CA LEU A 49 12.44 -15.01 10.85
C LEU A 49 11.21 -15.04 9.92
N LEU A 50 11.26 -14.29 8.82
CA LEU A 50 10.19 -14.24 7.82
C LEU A 50 9.97 -15.61 7.17
N LEU A 51 11.03 -16.30 6.75
CA LEU A 51 10.92 -17.60 6.09
C LEU A 51 10.56 -18.74 7.05
N ASP A 52 11.31 -18.87 8.15
CA ASP A 52 11.25 -20.04 9.03
C ASP A 52 10.07 -19.99 9.99
N THR A 53 9.67 -18.79 10.44
CA THR A 53 8.63 -18.65 11.47
C THR A 53 7.28 -18.22 10.92
N LEU A 54 7.27 -17.33 9.92
CA LEU A 54 6.01 -16.82 9.37
C LEU A 54 5.60 -17.51 8.09
N HIS A 55 6.47 -18.35 7.52
CA HIS A 55 6.24 -19.05 6.26
C HIS A 55 5.71 -18.10 5.19
N ILE A 56 6.39 -16.96 4.99
CA ILE A 56 6.01 -15.99 3.96
C ILE A 56 6.03 -16.65 2.58
N GLN A 57 4.99 -16.40 1.80
CA GLN A 57 4.78 -17.02 0.49
C GLN A 57 4.26 -16.01 -0.54
N THR A 58 4.42 -16.34 -1.82
CA THR A 58 3.90 -15.55 -2.94
C THR A 58 2.40 -15.31 -2.80
N GLY A 59 1.96 -14.07 -3.02
CA GLY A 59 0.55 -13.68 -2.87
C GLY A 59 0.18 -13.15 -1.48
N ASP A 60 1.04 -13.31 -0.48
CA ASP A 60 0.89 -12.56 0.78
C ASP A 60 1.05 -11.06 0.50
N MET A 61 0.39 -10.22 1.30
CA MET A 61 0.42 -8.76 1.13
C MET A 61 1.19 -8.10 2.26
N VAL A 62 2.04 -7.13 1.94
CA VAL A 62 2.76 -6.31 2.91
C VAL A 62 2.26 -4.89 2.83
N LEU A 63 1.83 -4.36 3.96
CA LEU A 63 1.45 -2.96 4.12
C LEU A 63 2.46 -2.25 5.01
N PHE A 64 2.75 -1.00 4.69
CA PHE A 64 3.78 -0.23 5.34
C PHE A 64 3.20 0.99 6.02
N LYS A 65 3.79 1.35 7.16
CA LYS A 65 3.60 2.65 7.81
C LYS A 65 4.89 3.43 7.74
N SER A 66 4.88 4.55 7.03
CA SER A 66 5.96 5.54 7.00
C SER A 66 5.68 6.72 7.93
N ASN A 67 6.73 7.37 8.44
CA ASN A 67 6.62 8.60 9.22
C ASN A 67 6.85 9.87 8.40
N HIS A 68 7.13 9.76 7.10
CA HIS A 68 7.37 10.90 6.22
C HIS A 68 6.10 11.72 6.01
N PHE A 69 6.26 13.02 5.76
CA PHE A 69 5.15 13.97 5.69
C PHE A 69 4.06 13.56 4.69
N ALA A 70 4.45 13.20 3.46
CA ALA A 70 3.51 12.73 2.44
C ALA A 70 2.74 11.47 2.90
N SER A 71 3.45 10.50 3.50
CA SER A 71 2.83 9.29 4.05
C SER A 71 1.87 9.57 5.21
N ARG A 72 2.14 10.59 6.02
CA ARG A 72 1.20 11.03 7.08
C ARG A 72 -0.07 11.65 6.49
N LEU A 73 0.05 12.41 5.39
CA LEU A 73 -1.13 12.93 4.68
C LEU A 73 -1.97 11.77 4.12
N THR A 74 -1.33 10.74 3.57
CA THR A 74 -2.03 9.51 3.15
C THR A 74 -2.76 8.84 4.31
N GLN A 75 -2.06 8.61 5.42
CA GLN A 75 -2.63 7.97 6.60
C GLN A 75 -3.83 8.75 7.15
N LEU A 76 -3.74 10.07 7.10
CA LEU A 76 -4.81 10.97 7.54
C LEU A 76 -6.01 10.94 6.59
N GLY A 77 -5.79 11.11 5.28
CA GLY A 77 -6.87 11.13 4.28
C GLY A 77 -7.65 9.82 4.25
N THR A 78 -6.94 8.70 4.38
CA THR A 78 -7.54 7.35 4.36
C THR A 78 -8.02 6.88 5.74
N PHE A 79 -7.80 7.67 6.80
CA PHE A 79 -8.03 7.29 8.21
C PHE A 79 -7.43 5.91 8.54
N SER A 80 -6.20 5.66 8.11
CA SER A 80 -5.52 4.37 8.15
C SER A 80 -4.06 4.51 8.60
N PRO A 81 -3.47 3.54 9.31
CA PRO A 81 -2.04 3.57 9.59
C PRO A 81 -1.16 3.27 8.36
N PHE A 82 -1.74 2.84 7.24
CA PHE A 82 -1.01 2.38 6.08
C PHE A 82 -0.79 3.52 5.09
N SER A 83 0.44 3.61 4.57
CA SER A 83 0.83 4.60 3.56
C SER A 83 1.32 3.99 2.25
N HIS A 84 1.62 2.70 2.24
CA HIS A 84 2.14 2.00 1.07
C HIS A 84 1.81 0.50 1.16
N CYS A 85 1.76 -0.20 0.04
CA CYS A 85 1.48 -1.64 -0.02
C CYS A 85 2.23 -2.32 -1.18
N GLY A 86 2.36 -3.64 -1.10
CA GLY A 86 2.93 -4.47 -2.15
C GLY A 86 2.75 -5.96 -1.90
N MET A 87 2.69 -6.74 -2.98
CA MET A 87 2.55 -8.19 -2.91
C MET A 87 3.90 -8.87 -2.83
N VAL A 88 4.00 -9.86 -1.96
CA VAL A 88 5.19 -10.71 -1.80
C VAL A 88 5.33 -11.63 -3.00
N VAL A 89 6.56 -11.77 -3.47
CA VAL A 89 6.99 -12.81 -4.42
C VAL A 89 8.16 -13.57 -3.80
N ARG A 90 8.00 -14.88 -3.60
CA ARG A 90 9.09 -15.77 -3.20
C ARG A 90 9.59 -16.48 -4.44
N ASP A 91 10.85 -16.26 -4.81
CA ASP A 91 11.43 -16.94 -5.96
C ASP A 91 11.90 -18.37 -5.64
N ALA A 92 12.47 -19.05 -6.65
CA ALA A 92 12.93 -20.43 -6.55
C ALA A 92 14.08 -20.61 -5.54
N ASP A 93 14.90 -19.57 -5.33
CA ASP A 93 16.00 -19.57 -4.36
C ASP A 93 15.52 -19.25 -2.94
N GLY A 94 14.22 -18.96 -2.78
CA GLY A 94 13.60 -18.61 -1.51
C GLY A 94 13.74 -17.14 -1.14
N GLN A 95 14.33 -16.31 -2.01
CA GLN A 95 14.46 -14.88 -1.78
C GLN A 95 13.07 -14.22 -1.79
N LEU A 96 12.85 -13.32 -0.84
CA LEU A 96 11.63 -12.56 -0.71
C LEU A 96 11.75 -11.21 -1.42
N TRP A 97 10.91 -11.03 -2.42
CA TRP A 97 10.72 -9.81 -3.17
C TRP A 97 9.34 -9.22 -2.89
N ILE A 98 9.17 -7.95 -3.21
CA ILE A 98 7.88 -7.27 -3.24
C ILE A 98 7.70 -6.65 -4.61
N THR A 99 6.54 -6.86 -5.22
CA THR A 99 6.12 -6.10 -6.38
C THR A 99 5.17 -4.98 -5.95
N HIS A 100 5.49 -3.74 -6.31
CA HIS A 100 4.79 -2.54 -5.85
C HIS A 100 5.02 -1.35 -6.78
N ALA A 101 4.19 -0.31 -6.66
CA ALA A 101 4.41 0.97 -7.34
C ALA A 101 4.92 2.04 -6.35
N THR A 102 6.06 2.67 -6.63
CA THR A 102 6.69 3.68 -5.74
C THR A 102 7.61 4.62 -6.53
N ASP A 103 7.94 5.79 -5.98
CA ASP A 103 8.99 6.67 -6.50
C ASP A 103 10.41 6.08 -6.33
N ASN A 104 10.55 5.09 -5.45
CA ASN A 104 11.79 4.40 -5.11
C ASN A 104 12.86 5.38 -4.61
N GLU A 105 12.47 6.34 -3.78
CA GLU A 105 13.37 7.31 -3.16
C GLU A 105 13.19 7.29 -1.62
N TYR A 106 14.13 6.63 -0.94
CA TYR A 106 14.13 6.37 0.50
C TYR A 106 15.26 7.12 1.18
N GLU A 107 14.98 8.31 1.72
CA GLU A 107 16.00 9.16 2.38
C GLU A 107 17.25 9.36 1.51
N SER A 108 17.06 9.79 0.25
CA SER A 108 18.13 9.99 -0.76
C SER A 108 18.81 8.71 -1.26
N HIS A 109 18.31 7.53 -0.90
CA HIS A 109 18.75 6.25 -1.43
C HIS A 109 17.68 5.65 -2.35
N ARG A 110 18.09 4.98 -3.42
CA ARG A 110 17.16 4.27 -4.31
C ARG A 110 17.47 2.79 -4.23
N LEU A 111 16.43 1.96 -4.09
CA LEU A 111 16.63 0.52 -3.98
C LEU A 111 16.87 -0.09 -5.35
N GLN A 112 17.70 -1.13 -5.37
CA GLN A 112 17.94 -1.92 -6.55
C GLN A 112 16.64 -2.60 -7.00
N VAL A 113 16.30 -2.45 -8.29
CA VAL A 113 15.17 -3.14 -8.89
C VAL A 113 15.66 -4.49 -9.42
N LYS A 114 14.86 -5.53 -9.24
CA LYS A 114 15.15 -6.88 -9.73
C LYS A 114 15.39 -6.86 -11.24
N ASP A 115 16.47 -7.50 -11.67
CA ASP A 115 16.85 -7.68 -13.09
C ASP A 115 17.04 -6.36 -13.88
N GLU A 116 17.34 -5.25 -13.19
CA GLU A 116 17.64 -3.95 -13.82
C GLU A 116 19.01 -3.44 -13.32
N ASP A 117 19.76 -2.73 -14.16
CA ASP A 117 21.08 -2.20 -13.76
C ASP A 117 20.99 -0.86 -13.01
N VAL A 118 19.86 -0.16 -13.15
CA VAL A 118 19.68 1.20 -12.64
C VAL A 118 18.39 1.29 -11.81
N PRO A 119 18.44 1.84 -10.58
CA PRO A 119 17.25 2.13 -9.81
C PRO A 119 16.29 3.08 -10.53
N ARG A 120 15.00 2.75 -10.53
CA ARG A 120 13.92 3.60 -11.05
C ARG A 120 12.69 3.59 -10.16
N GLY A 121 11.81 4.56 -10.36
CA GLY A 121 10.45 4.55 -9.81
C GLY A 121 9.43 3.97 -10.80
N GLY A 122 8.20 3.78 -10.35
CA GLY A 122 7.12 3.13 -11.08
C GLY A 122 6.76 1.78 -10.48
N VAL A 123 6.19 0.91 -11.31
CA VAL A 123 5.95 -0.49 -10.97
C VAL A 123 7.30 -1.22 -10.99
N ILE A 124 7.76 -1.64 -9.82
CA ILE A 124 9.07 -2.23 -9.59
C ILE A 124 8.98 -3.47 -8.70
N MET A 125 10.02 -4.29 -8.73
CA MET A 125 10.20 -5.40 -7.81
C MET A 125 11.50 -5.19 -7.02
N THR A 126 11.41 -5.08 -5.69
CA THR A 126 12.55 -4.85 -4.80
C THR A 126 12.61 -5.94 -3.73
N ARG A 127 13.75 -6.11 -3.05
CA ARG A 127 13.83 -7.06 -1.94
C ARG A 127 13.01 -6.58 -0.75
N LEU A 128 12.27 -7.48 -0.11
CA LEU A 128 11.44 -7.15 1.05
C LEU A 128 12.29 -6.61 2.22
N GLU A 129 13.44 -7.24 2.47
CA GLU A 129 14.38 -6.81 3.50
C GLU A 129 14.93 -5.40 3.24
N ASP A 130 15.30 -5.06 2.00
CA ASP A 130 15.81 -3.73 1.66
C ASP A 130 14.74 -2.65 1.80
N SER A 131 13.50 -2.97 1.43
CA SER A 131 12.36 -2.07 1.66
C SER A 131 12.14 -1.79 3.14
N PHE A 132 12.38 -2.77 4.02
CA PHE A 132 12.16 -2.61 5.46
C PHE A 132 13.35 -1.98 6.20
N PHE A 133 14.58 -2.42 5.88
CA PHE A 133 15.82 -1.97 6.51
C PHE A 133 16.50 -0.79 5.79
N GLY A 134 15.93 -0.30 4.69
CA GLY A 134 16.41 0.88 3.96
C GLY A 134 16.26 2.16 4.77
N ASN A 135 17.13 2.33 5.78
CA ASN A 135 17.28 3.50 6.66
C ASN A 135 16.13 3.75 7.66
N GLY A 136 15.21 2.79 7.80
CA GLY A 136 14.06 2.90 8.70
C GLY A 136 12.96 3.82 8.17
N TYR A 137 12.92 4.02 6.85
CA TYR A 137 11.85 4.76 6.15
C TYR A 137 10.45 4.24 6.54
N TYR A 138 10.34 2.90 6.66
CA TYR A 138 9.14 2.24 7.17
C TYR A 138 9.39 1.70 8.58
N PRO A 139 9.09 2.48 9.64
CA PRO A 139 9.20 2.00 11.03
C PRO A 139 8.33 0.78 11.32
N LYS A 140 7.28 0.52 10.54
CA LYS A 140 6.42 -0.66 10.72
C LYS A 140 5.97 -1.26 9.40
N ILE A 141 5.87 -2.59 9.39
CA ILE A 141 5.20 -3.36 8.34
C ILE A 141 4.15 -4.27 8.94
N TYR A 142 3.14 -4.58 8.13
CA TYR A 142 2.01 -5.41 8.46
C TYR A 142 1.89 -6.46 7.36
N LEU A 143 2.04 -7.73 7.74
CA LEU A 143 1.92 -8.85 6.83
C LEU A 143 0.52 -9.45 6.91
N TYR A 144 -0.17 -9.48 5.78
CA TYR A 144 -1.47 -10.13 5.60
C TYR A 144 -1.28 -11.41 4.80
N LYS A 145 -1.77 -12.52 5.36
CA LYS A 145 -1.73 -13.84 4.72
C LYS A 145 -2.89 -13.99 3.75
N LEU A 146 -2.62 -14.53 2.57
CA LEU A 146 -3.67 -14.92 1.63
C LEU A 146 -4.56 -16.01 2.25
N ASP A 147 -5.87 -15.88 2.13
CA ASP A 147 -6.84 -16.89 2.57
C ASP A 147 -6.96 -18.05 1.58
N GLU A 148 -6.08 -19.04 1.76
CA GLU A 148 -5.98 -20.22 0.91
C GLU A 148 -7.20 -21.15 0.97
N SER A 149 -8.15 -20.96 1.89
CA SER A 149 -9.37 -21.78 1.85
C SER A 149 -10.34 -21.40 0.75
N HIS A 150 -10.21 -20.18 0.20
CA HIS A 150 -11.09 -19.67 -0.84
C HIS A 150 -10.33 -19.37 -2.14
N PHE A 151 -9.05 -19.06 -2.04
CA PHE A 151 -8.25 -18.62 -3.17
C PHE A 151 -7.00 -19.49 -3.34
N PRO A 152 -6.75 -20.05 -4.54
CA PRO A 152 -5.50 -20.75 -4.79
C PRO A 152 -4.34 -19.77 -4.73
N ARG A 153 -3.22 -20.21 -4.13
CA ARG A 153 -2.02 -19.39 -4.05
C ARG A 153 -1.42 -19.17 -5.46
N PRO A 154 -1.13 -17.92 -5.87
CA PRO A 154 -0.51 -17.67 -7.16
C PRO A 154 0.94 -18.15 -7.18
N THR A 155 1.39 -18.65 -8.34
CA THR A 155 2.81 -19.01 -8.51
C THR A 155 3.66 -17.74 -8.73
N PRO A 156 4.98 -17.79 -8.43
CA PRO A 156 5.88 -16.67 -8.72
C PRO A 156 5.87 -16.26 -10.19
N GLU A 157 5.71 -17.21 -11.11
CA GLU A 157 5.66 -16.98 -12.56
C GLU A 157 4.42 -16.21 -12.96
N MET A 158 3.26 -16.51 -12.36
CA MET A 158 2.02 -15.77 -12.59
C MET A 158 2.18 -14.31 -12.16
N VAL A 159 2.70 -14.07 -10.97
CA VAL A 159 2.92 -12.70 -10.47
C VAL A 159 3.96 -11.98 -11.32
N ASN A 160 5.02 -12.66 -11.74
CA ASN A 160 6.04 -12.08 -12.61
C ASN A 160 5.46 -11.71 -14.00
N ALA A 161 4.60 -12.54 -14.59
CA ALA A 161 3.97 -12.23 -15.87
C ALA A 161 3.14 -10.93 -15.80
N ILE A 162 2.37 -10.75 -14.72
CA ILE A 162 1.61 -9.51 -14.47
C ILE A 162 2.58 -8.36 -14.22
N TYR A 163 3.61 -8.54 -13.40
CA TYR A 163 4.63 -7.52 -13.20
C TYR A 163 5.24 -7.05 -14.53
N GLN A 164 5.63 -7.95 -15.43
CA GLN A 164 6.18 -7.60 -16.75
C GLN A 164 5.17 -6.81 -17.60
N LYS A 165 3.87 -7.12 -17.52
CA LYS A 165 2.80 -6.36 -18.19
C LYS A 165 2.74 -4.93 -17.69
N TYR A 166 2.83 -4.70 -16.38
CA TYR A 166 2.65 -3.37 -15.77
C TYR A 166 3.95 -2.60 -15.49
N LYS A 167 5.14 -3.19 -15.63
CA LYS A 167 6.42 -2.56 -15.25
C LYS A 167 6.72 -1.22 -15.91
N HIS A 168 6.07 -0.93 -17.03
CA HIS A 168 6.23 0.31 -17.80
C HIS A 168 5.51 1.52 -17.17
N TYR A 169 4.56 1.29 -16.25
CA TYR A 169 3.84 2.37 -15.58
C TYR A 169 4.77 3.11 -14.60
N LYS A 170 4.67 4.44 -14.62
CA LYS A 170 5.37 5.32 -13.69
C LYS A 170 4.57 5.46 -12.39
N PHE A 171 5.21 5.90 -11.32
CA PHE A 171 4.53 6.11 -10.06
C PHE A 171 3.82 7.46 -10.05
N GLU A 172 2.63 7.51 -9.47
CA GLU A 172 1.92 8.76 -9.26
C GLU A 172 2.46 9.48 -8.01
N VAL A 173 2.98 10.69 -8.20
CA VAL A 173 3.59 11.53 -7.16
C VAL A 173 2.73 12.75 -6.81
N SER A 174 1.64 12.99 -7.57
CA SER A 174 0.78 14.15 -7.40
C SER A 174 0.03 14.11 -6.07
N PRO A 175 0.32 15.03 -5.11
CA PRO A 175 -0.39 15.07 -3.84
C PRO A 175 -1.87 15.43 -4.01
N ILE A 176 -2.22 16.14 -5.08
CA ILE A 176 -3.60 16.54 -5.38
C ILE A 176 -4.42 15.30 -5.77
N ARG A 177 -3.92 14.49 -6.70
CA ARG A 177 -4.61 13.24 -7.07
C ARG A 177 -4.73 12.31 -5.87
N PHE A 178 -3.68 12.26 -5.05
CA PHE A 178 -3.70 11.49 -3.81
C PHE A 178 -4.81 11.96 -2.86
N ALA A 179 -4.90 13.27 -2.62
CA ALA A 179 -5.92 13.85 -1.76
C ALA A 179 -7.33 13.59 -2.30
N LEU A 180 -7.54 13.76 -3.60
CA LEU A 180 -8.84 13.49 -4.24
C LEU A 180 -9.24 12.02 -4.14
N ALA A 181 -8.32 11.09 -4.43
CA ALA A 181 -8.56 9.65 -4.28
C ALA A 181 -8.84 9.26 -2.82
N SER A 182 -8.18 9.90 -1.85
CA SER A 182 -8.37 9.57 -0.43
C SER A 182 -9.66 10.11 0.19
N LEU A 183 -10.25 11.16 -0.41
CA LEU A 183 -11.39 11.84 0.19
C LEU A 183 -12.73 11.22 -0.20
N ASP A 184 -12.74 10.32 -1.21
CA ASP A 184 -13.91 9.55 -1.66
C ASP A 184 -15.23 10.34 -1.50
N LEU A 185 -15.25 11.55 -2.08
CA LEU A 185 -16.35 12.49 -1.88
C LEU A 185 -17.49 12.14 -2.83
N ASP A 186 -18.22 11.11 -2.44
CA ASP A 186 -19.44 10.69 -3.11
C ASP A 186 -20.56 11.69 -2.80
N VAL A 187 -20.81 12.62 -3.74
CA VAL A 187 -21.83 13.66 -3.59
C VAL A 187 -22.96 13.38 -4.58
N PHE A 188 -24.08 12.87 -4.04
CA PHE A 188 -25.28 12.44 -4.77
C PHE A 188 -25.14 11.16 -5.63
N GLY A 189 -24.26 10.23 -5.25
CA GLY A 189 -24.06 8.97 -5.99
C GLY A 189 -23.44 9.15 -7.37
N TYR A 190 -22.85 10.33 -7.59
CA TYR A 190 -21.94 10.59 -8.69
C TYR A 190 -20.57 10.76 -8.07
N ASP A 191 -19.63 9.94 -8.50
CA ASP A 191 -18.24 10.19 -8.19
C ASP A 191 -17.77 11.41 -8.99
N ILE A 192 -17.85 12.58 -8.34
CA ILE A 192 -17.44 13.88 -8.90
C ILE A 192 -15.91 13.92 -9.10
N LEU A 193 -15.18 12.98 -8.49
CA LEU A 193 -13.73 12.96 -8.43
C LEU A 193 -13.09 11.78 -9.15
N SER A 194 -13.87 10.91 -9.81
CA SER A 194 -13.37 9.81 -10.65
C SER A 194 -12.21 10.29 -11.53
N LEU A 195 -11.02 9.79 -11.21
CA LEU A 195 -9.81 10.21 -11.90
C LEU A 195 -9.72 9.43 -13.21
N PRO A 196 -9.50 10.09 -14.37
CA PRO A 196 -9.30 9.37 -15.62
C PRO A 196 -8.05 8.49 -15.55
N ASP A 197 -8.05 7.41 -16.33
CA ASP A 197 -6.87 6.54 -16.53
C ASP A 197 -5.65 7.40 -16.90
N HIS A 198 -4.56 7.18 -16.19
CA HIS A 198 -3.33 7.97 -16.34
C HIS A 198 -2.14 7.02 -16.54
N PRO A 199 -1.10 7.39 -17.29
CA PRO A 199 0.14 6.58 -17.41
C PRO A 199 0.95 6.47 -16.10
N LYS A 200 0.37 6.90 -14.97
CA LYS A 200 0.97 6.82 -13.64
C LYS A 200 -0.02 6.14 -12.70
N ILE A 201 0.50 5.28 -11.84
CA ILE A 201 -0.28 4.38 -10.99
C ILE A 201 0.10 4.55 -9.52
N PHE A 202 -0.88 4.43 -8.63
CA PHE A 202 -0.65 4.34 -7.19
C PHE A 202 -0.23 2.93 -6.74
N CYS A 203 0.29 2.81 -5.51
CA CYS A 203 0.67 1.52 -4.95
C CYS A 203 -0.50 0.56 -4.83
N SER A 204 -1.63 1.02 -4.28
CA SER A 204 -2.86 0.25 -4.09
C SER A 204 -3.54 -0.07 -5.42
N GLU A 205 -3.66 0.91 -6.31
CA GLU A 205 -4.17 0.72 -7.67
C GLU A 205 -3.45 -0.41 -8.40
N TYR A 206 -2.11 -0.44 -8.32
CA TYR A 206 -1.34 -1.54 -8.88
C TYR A 206 -1.66 -2.90 -8.23
N GLN A 207 -1.84 -2.94 -6.91
CA GLN A 207 -2.21 -4.18 -6.23
C GLN A 207 -3.60 -4.65 -6.65
N ILE A 208 -4.57 -3.74 -6.85
CA ILE A 208 -5.91 -4.11 -7.30
C ILE A 208 -5.87 -4.74 -8.69
N TYR A 209 -5.17 -4.14 -9.67
CA TYR A 209 -4.99 -4.79 -10.97
C TYR A 209 -4.34 -6.16 -10.84
N MET A 210 -3.35 -6.31 -9.96
CA MET A 210 -2.71 -7.60 -9.73
C MET A 210 -3.67 -8.65 -9.17
N LEU A 211 -4.47 -8.27 -8.17
CA LEU A 211 -5.47 -9.16 -7.58
C LEU A 211 -6.55 -9.56 -8.59
N MET A 212 -6.99 -8.61 -9.43
CA MET A 212 -7.95 -8.89 -10.51
C MET A 212 -7.39 -9.87 -11.54
N GLU A 213 -6.18 -9.63 -12.05
CA GLU A 213 -5.53 -10.48 -13.06
C GLU A 213 -5.17 -11.87 -12.52
N LEU A 214 -4.92 -11.99 -11.22
CA LEU A 214 -4.74 -13.29 -10.55
C LEU A 214 -6.05 -14.01 -10.24
N GLY A 215 -7.21 -13.39 -10.48
CA GLY A 215 -8.52 -13.94 -10.12
C GLY A 215 -8.78 -13.99 -8.61
N LEU A 216 -8.06 -13.16 -7.84
CA LEU A 216 -8.22 -13.02 -6.37
C LEU A 216 -9.25 -11.94 -6.01
N LEU A 217 -9.68 -11.14 -7.00
CA LEU A 217 -10.72 -10.12 -6.89
C LEU A 217 -11.50 -10.05 -8.21
N SER A 218 -12.71 -10.61 -8.25
CA SER A 218 -13.47 -10.76 -9.51
C SER A 218 -14.45 -9.63 -9.80
N ASP A 219 -14.88 -8.89 -8.78
CA ASP A 219 -15.89 -7.83 -8.88
C ASP A 219 -15.53 -6.71 -7.90
N PRO A 220 -14.64 -5.78 -8.29
CA PRO A 220 -14.29 -4.66 -7.42
C PRO A 220 -15.51 -3.74 -7.28
N GLU A 221 -15.77 -3.30 -6.05
CA GLU A 221 -16.88 -2.38 -5.74
C GLU A 221 -16.61 -0.96 -6.30
N GLU A 222 -15.33 -0.62 -6.49
CA GLU A 222 -14.81 0.70 -6.88
C GLU A 222 -13.86 0.58 -8.08
N ALA A 223 -13.48 1.70 -8.70
CA ALA A 223 -12.43 1.68 -9.71
C ALA A 223 -11.06 1.42 -9.06
N PRO A 224 -10.11 0.74 -9.72
CA PRO A 224 -8.80 0.42 -9.12
C PRO A 224 -8.03 1.62 -8.54
N ASN A 225 -8.20 2.80 -9.13
CA ASN A 225 -7.54 4.04 -8.71
C ASN A 225 -8.20 4.74 -7.51
N GLU A 226 -9.36 4.27 -7.05
CA GLU A 226 -10.06 4.72 -5.84
C GLU A 226 -9.60 3.93 -4.61
N TYR A 227 -9.19 2.67 -4.79
CA TYR A 227 -8.68 1.86 -3.69
C TYR A 227 -7.44 2.46 -3.04
N THR A 228 -7.44 2.44 -1.71
CA THR A 228 -6.32 2.83 -0.87
C THR A 228 -5.65 1.61 -0.24
N PRO A 229 -4.45 1.74 0.36
CA PRO A 229 -3.86 0.64 1.12
C PRO A 229 -4.75 0.11 2.25
N ARG A 230 -5.65 0.93 2.80
CA ARG A 230 -6.62 0.49 3.83
C ARG A 230 -7.55 -0.57 3.28
N ASP A 231 -8.07 -0.36 2.09
CA ASP A 231 -9.18 -1.15 1.54
C ASP A 231 -8.71 -2.58 1.22
N ILE A 232 -7.44 -2.72 0.84
CA ILE A 232 -6.77 -4.02 0.68
C ILE A 232 -6.91 -4.91 1.92
N THR A 233 -6.92 -4.33 3.12
CA THR A 233 -7.05 -5.10 4.38
C THR A 233 -8.45 -5.66 4.61
N ASN A 234 -9.46 -5.11 3.94
CA ASN A 234 -10.86 -5.53 4.04
C ASN A 234 -11.26 -6.50 2.92
N LEU A 235 -10.41 -6.67 1.90
CA LEU A 235 -10.67 -7.60 0.81
C LEU A 235 -10.83 -9.03 1.33
N VAL A 236 -11.75 -9.77 0.71
CA VAL A 236 -12.09 -11.14 1.13
C VAL A 236 -10.88 -12.07 1.17
N CYS A 237 -9.90 -11.87 0.29
CA CYS A 237 -8.68 -12.66 0.21
C CYS A 237 -7.69 -12.40 1.37
N TYR A 238 -7.87 -11.34 2.17
CA TYR A 238 -6.96 -10.99 3.28
C TYR A 238 -7.63 -10.75 4.64
N ARG A 239 -8.95 -10.49 4.67
CA ARG A 239 -9.67 -10.11 5.90
C ARG A 239 -9.74 -11.18 7.00
N ARG A 240 -9.44 -12.44 6.68
CA ARG A 240 -9.62 -13.57 7.61
C ARG A 240 -8.61 -13.58 8.74
N PHE A 241 -7.38 -13.14 8.48
CA PHE A 241 -6.28 -13.27 9.44
C PHE A 241 -5.88 -11.91 10.00
N ALA A 242 -5.66 -11.87 11.31
CA ALA A 242 -5.01 -10.71 11.91
C ALA A 242 -3.60 -10.56 11.33
N PRO A 243 -3.17 -9.34 10.97
CA PRO A 243 -1.84 -9.15 10.41
C PRO A 243 -0.76 -9.41 11.46
N VAL A 244 0.39 -9.91 11.00
CA VAL A 244 1.60 -9.93 11.82
C VAL A 244 2.31 -8.58 11.65
N MET A 245 2.56 -7.90 12.76
CA MET A 245 3.17 -6.57 12.73
C MET A 245 4.63 -6.64 13.17
N PHE A 246 5.51 -6.07 12.36
CA PHE A 246 6.91 -5.82 12.70
C PHE A 246 7.13 -4.35 12.94
N THR A 247 7.89 -4.04 13.98
CA THR A 247 8.38 -2.69 14.24
C THR A 247 9.89 -2.69 14.14
N TYR A 248 10.43 -1.85 13.26
CA TYR A 248 11.85 -1.56 13.20
C TYR A 248 12.23 -0.73 14.43
N ARG A 249 13.21 -1.20 15.19
CA ARG A 249 13.80 -0.47 16.32
C ARG A 249 15.16 0.04 15.86
N LYS A 250 15.33 1.36 15.87
CA LYS A 250 16.65 2.00 15.74
C LYS A 250 17.37 1.95 17.08
#